data_AF-A0A0F3GSY8-F1
#
_entry.id   AF-A0A0F3GSY8-F1
#
_cell.length_a   1.000
_cell.length_b   1.000
_cell.length_c   1.000
_cell.angle_alpha   90.00
_cell.angle_beta   90.00
_cell.angle_gamma   90.00
#
_symmetry.space_group_name_H-M   'P 1'
#
loop_
_entity.id
_entity.type
_entity.pdbx_description
1 polymer ?
#
loop_
_entity_poly.entity_id
_entity_poly.type
_entity_poly.pdbx_seq_one_letter_code
_entity_poly.pdbx_strand_id
1 'polypeptide(L)'
;MMFSKSVTSSMTLLMLVVFLCVSCVSGSVRKDGAAQERFYTGQQAEIVEILRQSRQEMLNNNIDRALTLADEAMEKSKAIKDDVMRFSSGYCNMMILTHADRPRGLIDSVPRELLLSDNFETLSYGYLLVMYDINAFDLRVKDPLYMFSGYSRSGKSLLELGNSGAEELRKAGEVKFADLFETMFKSYNGLSEVSNDKNSDKVNEYKRKIIDSADKIVLLTDDFKLFERDNNGMFLMSRMFALYMKLVTVGFDKDMAGYDKAAKKYAEFSDMIMSTRR
;
A
#
# COMPACT_ATOMS: atom_id res chain seq x y z
N MET A 1 16.14 23.63 2.23
CA MET A 1 16.74 22.75 3.27
C MET A 1 17.65 21.78 2.55
N MET A 2 18.88 21.54 3.01
CA MET A 2 19.74 20.51 2.44
C MET A 2 19.46 19.19 3.13
N PHE A 3 18.85 18.22 2.44
CA PHE A 3 18.86 16.85 2.94
C PHE A 3 20.27 16.29 2.75
N SER A 4 20.96 16.05 3.87
CA SER A 4 22.33 15.55 3.88
C SER A 4 22.34 14.01 3.87
N LYS A 5 23.13 13.35 4.72
CA LYS A 5 23.42 11.92 4.62
C LYS A 5 22.71 10.98 5.62
N SER A 6 21.50 11.16 6.20
CA SER A 6 20.44 12.19 6.31
C SER A 6 19.25 12.34 5.33
N VAL A 7 19.37 12.15 4.01
CA VAL A 7 18.30 11.49 3.21
C VAL A 7 18.22 10.03 3.67
N THR A 8 19.39 9.52 4.03
CA THR A 8 19.70 8.22 4.60
C THR A 8 19.25 8.14 6.07
N SER A 9 17.97 7.86 6.24
CA SER A 9 17.43 6.77 7.04
C SER A 9 15.98 6.53 6.64
N SER A 10 15.29 7.43 5.91
CA SER A 10 14.83 8.85 6.16
C SER A 10 14.37 9.50 4.85
N MET A 11 13.73 8.77 3.93
CA MET A 11 12.38 8.31 4.26
C MET A 11 12.36 6.85 4.73
N THR A 12 12.27 6.69 6.06
CA THR A 12 12.50 5.45 6.83
C THR A 12 11.53 4.31 6.59
N LEU A 13 11.88 3.44 5.64
CA LEU A 13 11.04 2.31 5.19
C LEU A 13 9.62 2.80 4.81
N LEU A 14 9.51 4.02 4.26
CA LEU A 14 8.50 5.00 4.71
C LEU A 14 7.31 5.21 3.75
N MET A 15 6.08 5.41 4.25
CA MET A 15 5.60 5.09 5.59
C MET A 15 5.09 3.66 5.58
N LEU A 16 6.03 2.75 5.79
CA LEU A 16 5.81 1.38 6.22
C LEU A 16 5.16 0.48 5.16
N VAL A 17 5.76 0.42 3.96
CA VAL A 17 5.20 -0.28 2.77
C VAL A 17 3.81 0.24 2.40
N VAL A 18 3.45 1.41 2.92
CA VAL A 18 2.08 1.81 3.21
C VAL A 18 1.47 0.85 4.24
N PHE A 19 1.51 1.31 5.51
CA PHE A 19 1.00 0.76 6.79
C PHE A 19 -0.44 0.19 6.78
N LEU A 20 -1.05 -0.03 5.61
CA LEU A 20 -2.22 0.75 5.19
C LEU A 20 -2.88 0.43 3.86
N CYS A 21 -2.62 -0.72 3.26
CA CYS A 21 -3.53 -1.17 2.19
C CYS A 21 -5.01 -1.19 2.66
N VAL A 22 -5.28 -1.12 3.99
CA VAL A 22 -6.60 -0.67 4.52
C VAL A 22 -6.71 -0.08 5.95
N SER A 23 -5.84 -0.41 6.93
CA SER A 23 -5.94 -0.13 8.40
C SER A 23 -7.33 0.26 8.96
N CYS A 24 -8.29 -0.63 8.73
CA CYS A 24 -9.70 -0.29 8.59
C CYS A 24 -10.32 0.49 9.76
N VAL A 25 -11.20 1.46 9.47
CA VAL A 25 -12.19 1.88 10.48
C VAL A 25 -13.60 1.83 9.90
N SER A 26 -14.44 0.99 10.52
CA SER A 26 -15.89 0.89 10.40
C SER A 26 -16.51 0.87 8.98
N GLY A 27 -16.66 -0.34 8.43
CA GLY A 27 -17.62 -0.68 7.39
C GLY A 27 -17.84 -2.20 7.40
N SER A 28 -19.08 -2.69 7.30
CA SER A 28 -19.35 -4.13 7.39
C SER A 28 -18.85 -4.87 6.15
N VAL A 29 -17.86 -5.76 6.33
CA VAL A 29 -17.34 -6.59 5.23
C VAL A 29 -18.39 -7.60 4.79
N ARG A 30 -18.82 -7.52 3.52
CA ARG A 30 -19.67 -8.54 2.91
C ARG A 30 -18.93 -9.87 2.82
N LYS A 31 -19.66 -10.97 3.03
CA LYS A 31 -19.16 -12.36 2.99
C LYS A 31 -18.86 -12.88 1.56
N ASP A 32 -18.66 -11.99 0.60
CA ASP A 32 -18.62 -12.31 -0.85
C ASP A 32 -17.27 -12.91 -1.31
N GLY A 33 -16.33 -13.17 -0.38
CA GLY A 33 -14.98 -13.69 -0.66
C GLY A 33 -14.90 -15.14 -1.16
N ALA A 34 -16.04 -15.82 -1.36
CA ALA A 34 -16.10 -17.17 -1.92
C ALA A 34 -15.97 -17.21 -3.46
N ALA A 35 -16.14 -16.07 -4.15
CA ALA A 35 -16.16 -15.97 -5.61
C ALA A 35 -15.03 -15.11 -6.20
N GLN A 36 -13.99 -14.81 -5.42
CA GLN A 36 -12.82 -14.06 -5.90
C GLN A 36 -11.76 -15.04 -6.43
N GLU A 37 -11.21 -14.75 -7.62
CA GLU A 37 -10.05 -15.45 -8.16
C GLU A 37 -8.86 -15.31 -7.19
N ARG A 38 -8.09 -16.38 -7.02
CA ARG A 38 -7.04 -16.48 -6.00
C ARG A 38 -5.67 -16.65 -6.65
N PHE A 39 -4.65 -16.04 -6.07
CA PHE A 39 -3.26 -16.26 -6.48
C PHE A 39 -2.66 -17.54 -5.88
N TYR A 40 -3.19 -18.00 -4.73
CA TYR A 40 -2.63 -19.11 -3.97
C TYR A 40 -3.55 -20.34 -3.90
N THR A 41 -2.95 -21.53 -3.76
CA THR A 41 -3.65 -22.83 -3.65
C THR A 41 -3.07 -23.68 -2.50
N GLY A 42 -3.70 -24.80 -2.17
CA GLY A 42 -3.23 -25.72 -1.11
C GLY A 42 -3.03 -25.05 0.26
N GLN A 43 -1.94 -25.39 0.94
CA GLN A 43 -1.62 -24.87 2.28
C GLN A 43 -1.46 -23.35 2.34
N GLN A 44 -0.99 -22.72 1.25
CA GLN A 44 -0.93 -21.26 1.16
C GLN A 44 -2.35 -20.65 1.17
N ALA A 45 -3.30 -21.24 0.45
CA ALA A 45 -4.69 -20.79 0.45
C ALA A 45 -5.39 -20.95 1.81
N GLU A 46 -4.99 -21.94 2.62
CA GLU A 46 -5.45 -22.05 4.01
C GLU A 46 -4.94 -20.90 4.88
N ILE A 47 -3.65 -20.54 4.75
CA ILE A 47 -3.05 -19.41 5.48
C ILE A 47 -3.72 -18.09 5.07
N VAL A 48 -3.89 -17.86 3.76
CA VAL A 48 -4.58 -16.67 3.22
C VAL A 48 -6.02 -16.58 3.74
N GLU A 49 -6.73 -17.70 3.85
CA GLU A 49 -8.09 -17.77 4.41
C GLU A 49 -8.12 -17.39 5.90
N ILE A 50 -7.14 -17.82 6.71
CA ILE A 50 -6.99 -17.41 8.11
C ILE A 50 -6.70 -15.91 8.21
N LEU A 51 -5.82 -15.36 7.36
CA LEU A 51 -5.53 -13.92 7.31
C LEU A 51 -6.77 -13.10 6.88
N ARG A 52 -7.59 -13.64 5.97
CA ARG A 52 -8.87 -13.04 5.57
C ARG A 52 -9.87 -12.99 6.72
N GLN A 53 -9.94 -14.06 7.53
CA GLN A 53 -10.77 -14.09 8.74
C GLN A 53 -10.23 -13.14 9.82
N SER A 54 -8.91 -13.13 10.06
CA SER A 54 -8.23 -12.19 10.96
C SER A 54 -8.58 -10.74 10.64
N ARG A 55 -8.48 -10.35 9.36
CA ARG A 55 -8.89 -9.02 8.88
C ARG A 55 -10.37 -8.73 9.14
N GLN A 56 -11.26 -9.70 8.97
CA GLN A 56 -12.69 -9.51 9.24
C GLN A 56 -12.99 -9.32 10.74
N GLU A 57 -12.27 -10.02 11.62
CA GLU A 57 -12.36 -9.81 13.07
C GLU A 57 -11.82 -8.44 13.49
N MET A 58 -10.70 -8.00 12.91
CA MET A 58 -10.15 -6.65 13.10
C MET A 58 -11.16 -5.56 12.69
N LEU A 59 -11.81 -5.74 11.53
CA LEU A 59 -12.88 -4.86 11.02
C LEU A 59 -14.12 -4.79 11.92
N ASN A 60 -14.40 -5.87 12.67
CA ASN A 60 -15.43 -5.93 13.69
C ASN A 60 -14.96 -5.43 15.08
N ASN A 61 -13.76 -4.82 15.16
CA ASN A 61 -13.07 -4.40 16.39
C ASN A 61 -12.75 -5.54 17.39
N ASN A 62 -12.74 -6.81 16.94
CA ASN A 62 -12.36 -7.96 17.75
C ASN A 62 -10.85 -8.23 17.69
N ILE A 63 -10.08 -7.28 18.23
CA ILE A 63 -8.62 -7.19 18.06
C ILE A 63 -7.89 -8.45 18.55
N ASP A 64 -8.26 -8.98 19.73
CA ASP A 64 -7.55 -10.11 20.31
C ASP A 64 -7.81 -11.41 19.51
N ARG A 65 -9.01 -11.58 18.92
CA ARG A 65 -9.27 -12.68 17.98
C ARG A 65 -8.53 -12.50 16.66
N ALA A 66 -8.46 -11.27 16.14
CA ALA A 66 -7.70 -10.97 14.93
C ALA A 66 -6.21 -11.31 15.09
N LEU A 67 -5.58 -10.88 16.19
CA LEU A 67 -4.20 -11.24 16.53
C LEU A 67 -4.04 -12.76 16.65
N THR A 68 -4.93 -13.44 17.38
CA THR A 68 -4.89 -14.91 17.52
C THR A 68 -4.89 -15.63 16.16
N LEU A 69 -5.68 -15.16 15.19
CA LEU A 69 -5.73 -15.72 13.84
C LEU A 69 -4.47 -15.38 13.02
N ALA A 70 -3.93 -14.17 13.15
CA ALA A 70 -2.69 -13.79 12.45
C ALA A 70 -1.46 -14.53 13.02
N ASP A 71 -1.43 -14.82 14.32
CA ASP A 71 -0.45 -15.70 14.95
C ASP A 71 -0.61 -17.16 14.52
N GLU A 72 -1.84 -17.67 14.36
CA GLU A 72 -2.07 -19.02 13.79
C GLU A 72 -1.54 -19.14 12.35
N ALA A 73 -1.79 -18.12 11.52
CA ALA A 73 -1.25 -18.02 10.17
C ALA A 73 0.29 -17.98 10.17
N MET A 74 0.89 -17.22 11.09
CA MET A 74 2.34 -17.16 11.28
C MET A 74 2.92 -18.54 11.65
N GLU A 75 2.35 -19.25 12.63
CA GLU A 75 2.87 -20.58 13.01
C GLU A 75 2.71 -21.62 11.89
N LYS A 76 1.59 -21.61 11.16
CA LYS A 76 1.41 -22.45 9.97
C LYS A 76 2.46 -22.15 8.90
N SER A 77 2.72 -20.87 8.62
CA SER A 77 3.72 -20.45 7.62
C SER A 77 5.16 -20.86 8.00
N LYS A 78 5.51 -20.82 9.30
CA LYS A 78 6.78 -21.35 9.83
C LYS A 78 6.87 -22.87 9.65
N ALA A 79 5.79 -23.60 9.95
CA ALA A 79 5.76 -25.06 9.85
C ALA A 79 6.00 -25.56 8.41
N ILE A 80 5.47 -24.85 7.40
CA ILE A 80 5.69 -25.17 5.98
C ILE A 80 6.94 -24.49 5.38
N LYS A 81 7.64 -23.64 6.15
CA LYS A 81 8.82 -22.85 5.73
C LYS A 81 8.56 -21.93 4.54
N ASP A 82 7.39 -21.31 4.49
CA ASP A 82 7.00 -20.39 3.42
C ASP A 82 7.26 -18.93 3.83
N ASP A 83 8.32 -18.34 3.29
CA ASP A 83 8.73 -16.98 3.64
C ASP A 83 7.76 -15.90 3.15
N VAL A 84 7.03 -16.11 2.05
CA VAL A 84 6.00 -15.16 1.57
C VAL A 84 4.84 -15.13 2.57
N MET A 85 4.42 -16.29 3.07
CA MET A 85 3.36 -16.42 4.05
C MET A 85 3.80 -15.93 5.44
N ARG A 86 5.06 -16.18 5.85
CA ARG A 86 5.65 -15.64 7.09
C ARG A 86 5.70 -14.12 7.06
N PHE A 87 6.19 -13.55 5.96
CA PHE A 87 6.22 -12.11 5.73
C PHE A 87 4.80 -11.53 5.80
N SER A 88 3.86 -12.09 5.02
CA SER A 88 2.46 -11.64 4.98
C SER A 88 1.74 -11.70 6.33
N SER A 89 1.97 -12.75 7.11
CA SER A 89 1.40 -12.88 8.47
C SER A 89 1.97 -11.84 9.43
N GLY A 90 3.28 -11.55 9.33
CA GLY A 90 3.94 -10.50 10.12
C GLY A 90 3.38 -9.10 9.81
N TYR A 91 3.14 -8.80 8.54
CA TYR A 91 2.45 -7.57 8.12
C TYR A 91 0.98 -7.54 8.57
N CYS A 92 0.28 -8.68 8.61
CA CYS A 92 -1.09 -8.72 9.10
C CYS A 92 -1.19 -8.42 10.61
N ASN A 93 -0.35 -9.05 11.43
CA ASN A 93 -0.22 -8.73 12.86
C ASN A 93 0.04 -7.24 13.09
N MET A 94 0.92 -6.67 12.27
CA MET A 94 1.25 -5.26 12.31
C MET A 94 0.06 -4.33 11.99
N MET A 95 -0.74 -4.65 10.95
CA MET A 95 -1.97 -3.92 10.63
C MET A 95 -2.96 -3.93 11.80
N ILE A 96 -3.07 -5.06 12.51
CA ILE A 96 -4.01 -5.21 13.64
C ILE A 96 -3.54 -4.43 14.87
N LEU A 97 -2.24 -4.45 15.17
CA LEU A 97 -1.67 -3.68 16.27
C LEU A 97 -1.83 -2.17 16.05
N THR A 98 -1.67 -1.70 14.81
CA THR A 98 -1.80 -0.28 14.48
C THR A 98 -3.26 0.18 14.45
N HIS A 99 -4.19 -0.67 14.00
CA HIS A 99 -5.65 -0.46 14.14
C HIS A 99 -6.05 -0.19 15.59
N ALA A 100 -5.42 -0.90 16.53
CA ALA A 100 -5.74 -0.85 17.95
C ALA A 100 -4.97 0.21 18.75
N ASP A 101 -4.23 1.12 18.08
CA ASP A 101 -3.32 2.10 18.70
C ASP A 101 -2.34 1.48 19.73
N ARG A 102 -2.02 0.18 19.61
CA ARG A 102 -1.22 -0.56 20.62
C ARG A 102 0.28 -0.25 20.44
N PRO A 103 1.01 0.18 21.48
CA PRO A 103 2.39 0.65 21.39
C PRO A 103 3.46 -0.46 21.25
N ARG A 104 3.08 -1.70 20.93
CA ARG A 104 4.08 -2.74 20.61
C ARG A 104 4.80 -2.33 19.32
N GLY A 105 6.11 -2.55 19.29
CA GLY A 105 6.97 -2.03 18.23
C GLY A 105 6.47 -2.44 16.85
N LEU A 106 6.11 -1.44 16.06
CA LEU A 106 5.65 -1.56 14.69
C LEU A 106 6.56 -2.49 13.86
N ILE A 107 7.86 -2.46 14.12
CA ILE A 107 8.90 -3.19 13.37
C ILE A 107 9.12 -4.63 13.91
N ASP A 108 8.48 -5.03 15.02
CA ASP A 108 8.76 -6.30 15.70
C ASP A 108 7.87 -7.47 15.25
N SER A 109 6.81 -7.20 14.47
CA SER A 109 5.88 -8.24 13.99
C SER A 109 6.32 -8.88 12.66
N VAL A 110 7.10 -8.15 11.84
CA VAL A 110 7.64 -8.66 10.57
C VAL A 110 8.99 -9.33 10.85
N PRO A 111 9.26 -10.56 10.37
CA PRO A 111 10.56 -11.21 10.54
C PRO A 111 11.67 -10.36 9.91
N ARG A 112 12.59 -9.84 10.73
CA ARG A 112 13.60 -8.85 10.31
C ARG A 112 14.58 -9.40 9.29
N GLU A 113 14.83 -10.71 9.32
CA GLU A 113 15.66 -11.40 8.33
C GLU A 113 15.05 -11.37 6.92
N LEU A 114 13.71 -11.31 6.80
CA LEU A 114 13.02 -11.23 5.52
C LEU A 114 13.04 -9.81 4.94
N LEU A 115 13.02 -8.78 5.79
CA LEU A 115 13.21 -7.37 5.38
C LEU A 115 14.61 -7.10 4.79
N LEU A 116 15.60 -7.95 5.12
CA LEU A 116 16.99 -7.85 4.67
C LEU A 116 17.38 -8.94 3.65
N SER A 117 16.41 -9.73 3.16
CA SER A 117 16.62 -10.83 2.23
C SER A 117 17.01 -10.35 0.82
N ASP A 118 17.92 -11.06 0.14
CA ASP A 118 18.25 -10.85 -1.28
C ASP A 118 17.10 -11.19 -2.23
N ASN A 119 16.03 -11.81 -1.73
CA ASN A 119 14.79 -12.07 -2.46
C ASN A 119 13.66 -11.09 -2.07
N PHE A 120 13.98 -9.87 -1.64
CA PHE A 120 12.97 -8.93 -1.12
C PHE A 120 11.91 -8.53 -2.18
N GLU A 121 12.28 -8.34 -3.45
CA GLU A 121 11.33 -8.19 -4.57
C GLU A 121 10.27 -9.30 -4.57
N THR A 122 10.69 -10.56 -4.55
CA THR A 122 9.81 -11.74 -4.56
C THR A 122 8.90 -11.79 -3.33
N LEU A 123 9.43 -11.48 -2.14
CA LEU A 123 8.67 -11.44 -0.89
C LEU A 123 7.63 -10.31 -0.90
N SER A 124 8.02 -9.13 -1.39
CA SER A 124 7.16 -7.96 -1.53
C SER A 124 6.03 -8.23 -2.53
N TYR A 125 6.35 -8.73 -3.72
CA TYR A 125 5.38 -9.11 -4.75
C TYR A 125 4.38 -10.14 -4.22
N GLY A 126 4.86 -11.24 -3.63
CA GLY A 126 4.01 -12.28 -3.07
C GLY A 126 3.05 -11.76 -1.98
N TYR A 127 3.53 -10.87 -1.11
CA TYR A 127 2.71 -10.19 -0.11
C TYR A 127 1.59 -9.35 -0.72
N LEU A 128 1.85 -8.60 -1.80
CA LEU A 128 0.82 -7.81 -2.47
C LEU A 128 -0.29 -8.70 -3.05
N LEU A 129 0.05 -9.88 -3.58
CA LEU A 129 -0.95 -10.87 -4.00
C LEU A 129 -1.80 -11.38 -2.82
N VAL A 130 -1.20 -11.59 -1.64
CA VAL A 130 -1.95 -11.94 -0.41
C VAL A 130 -2.88 -10.79 0.00
N MET A 131 -2.45 -9.52 -0.11
CA MET A 131 -3.29 -8.35 0.16
C MET A 131 -4.51 -8.28 -0.77
N TYR A 132 -4.36 -8.66 -2.04
CA TYR A 132 -5.50 -8.79 -2.96
C TYR A 132 -6.48 -9.88 -2.51
N ASP A 133 -5.99 -11.10 -2.22
CA ASP A 133 -6.83 -12.24 -1.83
C ASP A 133 -7.58 -12.02 -0.50
N ILE A 134 -7.02 -11.29 0.47
CA ILE A 134 -7.74 -10.89 1.71
C ILE A 134 -8.68 -9.68 1.53
N ASN A 135 -8.86 -9.22 0.29
CA ASN A 135 -9.66 -8.05 -0.10
C ASN A 135 -9.22 -6.76 0.61
N ALA A 136 -7.91 -6.50 0.68
CA ALA A 136 -7.38 -5.30 1.32
C ALA A 136 -7.94 -4.03 0.68
N PHE A 137 -7.82 -3.88 -0.64
CA PHE A 137 -8.04 -2.65 -1.41
C PHE A 137 -9.52 -2.23 -1.63
N ASP A 138 -10.43 -2.63 -0.75
CA ASP A 138 -11.86 -2.34 -0.88
C ASP A 138 -12.20 -0.91 -0.43
N LEU A 139 -12.21 0.06 -1.37
CA LEU A 139 -12.50 1.49 -1.15
C LEU A 139 -13.92 1.83 -0.64
N ARG A 140 -14.74 0.82 -0.31
CA ARG A 140 -16.02 0.98 0.42
C ARG A 140 -15.82 0.80 1.94
N VAL A 141 -14.66 0.32 2.36
CA VAL A 141 -14.09 0.48 3.70
C VAL A 141 -13.37 1.85 3.73
N LYS A 142 -13.08 2.40 4.91
CA LYS A 142 -12.37 3.69 5.01
C LYS A 142 -11.08 3.73 4.20
N ASP A 143 -10.84 4.90 3.63
CA ASP A 143 -9.79 5.18 2.65
C ASP A 143 -8.37 4.74 3.09
N PRO A 144 -7.73 3.81 2.35
CA PRO A 144 -6.33 3.42 2.52
C PRO A 144 -5.31 4.58 2.54
N LEU A 145 -5.60 5.72 1.91
CA LEU A 145 -4.73 6.91 1.94
C LEU A 145 -4.95 7.80 3.17
N TYR A 146 -6.09 7.71 3.86
CA TYR A 146 -6.44 8.60 4.97
C TYR A 146 -5.48 8.49 6.17
N MET A 147 -4.68 7.44 6.22
CA MET A 147 -3.80 7.12 7.36
C MET A 147 -2.33 6.99 6.95
N PHE A 148 -1.99 7.15 5.67
CA PHE A 148 -0.60 7.36 5.21
C PHE A 148 -0.03 8.56 5.99
N SER A 149 -0.92 9.52 6.08
CA SER A 149 -1.31 10.28 7.26
C SER A 149 -1.21 9.56 8.64
N GLY A 150 0.03 9.40 9.10
CA GLY A 150 0.36 9.79 10.50
C GLY A 150 -0.02 11.26 10.79
N TYR A 151 -0.34 12.00 9.73
CA TYR A 151 -1.03 13.29 9.68
C TYR A 151 -2.44 13.32 10.30
N SER A 152 -3.03 12.21 10.74
CA SER A 152 -4.22 12.26 11.62
C SER A 152 -3.93 13.04 12.92
N ARG A 153 -2.66 13.05 13.37
CA ARG A 153 -2.15 13.91 14.45
C ARG A 153 -1.88 15.37 14.05
N SER A 154 -2.07 15.74 12.78
CA SER A 154 -1.79 17.07 12.22
C SER A 154 -2.96 17.73 11.49
N GLY A 155 -4.05 17.00 11.23
CA GLY A 155 -5.31 17.53 10.71
C GLY A 155 -5.40 17.81 9.20
N LYS A 156 -4.36 17.52 8.40
CA LYS A 156 -4.39 17.79 6.95
C LYS A 156 -5.10 16.69 6.15
N SER A 157 -5.93 17.10 5.19
CA SER A 157 -6.58 16.20 4.23
C SER A 157 -5.62 15.66 3.16
N LEU A 158 -6.02 14.56 2.50
CA LEU A 158 -5.31 14.02 1.33
C LEU A 158 -5.16 15.06 0.21
N LEU A 159 -6.20 15.88 0.01
CA LEU A 159 -6.22 16.95 -0.99
C LEU A 159 -5.17 18.03 -0.68
N GLU A 160 -4.99 18.40 0.60
CA GLU A 160 -3.92 19.33 1.01
C GLU A 160 -2.52 18.77 0.77
N LEU A 161 -2.32 17.46 0.97
CA LEU A 161 -1.04 16.81 0.66
C LEU A 161 -0.74 16.87 -0.85
N GLY A 162 -1.74 16.54 -1.68
CA GLY A 162 -1.64 16.64 -3.14
C GLY A 162 -1.34 18.06 -3.62
N ASN A 163 -2.08 19.05 -3.10
CA ASN A 163 -1.89 20.47 -3.43
C ASN A 163 -0.51 20.97 -2.99
N SER A 164 -0.05 20.63 -1.78
CA SER A 164 1.26 21.04 -1.26
C SER A 164 2.41 20.43 -2.07
N GLY A 165 2.30 19.16 -2.48
CA GLY A 165 3.29 18.53 -3.35
C GLY A 165 3.33 19.16 -4.75
N ALA A 166 2.17 19.44 -5.33
CA ALA A 166 2.06 20.13 -6.62
C ALA A 166 2.62 21.56 -6.57
N GLU A 167 2.45 22.29 -5.46
CA GLU A 167 3.03 23.63 -5.28
C GLU A 167 4.57 23.59 -5.25
N GLU A 168 5.18 22.67 -4.50
CA GLU A 168 6.64 22.52 -4.45
C GLU A 168 7.22 22.07 -5.80
N LEU A 169 6.53 21.17 -6.51
CA LEU A 169 6.90 20.79 -7.89
C LEU A 169 6.86 22.00 -8.85
N ARG A 170 5.84 22.86 -8.76
CA ARG A 170 5.77 24.11 -9.56
C ARG A 170 6.90 25.09 -9.20
N LYS A 171 7.24 25.23 -7.92
CA LYS A 171 8.39 26.06 -7.47
C LYS A 171 9.72 25.53 -8.00
N ALA A 172 9.86 24.22 -8.18
CA ALA A 172 11.03 23.60 -8.81
C ALA A 172 11.06 23.70 -10.34
N GLY A 173 10.01 24.25 -10.98
CA GLY A 173 9.86 24.35 -12.43
C GLY A 173 9.19 23.15 -13.10
N GLU A 174 8.83 22.12 -12.33
CA GLU A 174 8.27 20.84 -12.79
C GLU A 174 6.76 20.90 -13.03
N VAL A 175 6.29 21.92 -13.78
CA VAL A 175 4.87 22.26 -13.95
C VAL A 175 4.05 21.07 -14.48
N LYS A 176 4.53 20.41 -15.54
CA LYS A 176 3.86 19.23 -16.12
C LYS A 176 3.74 18.08 -15.12
N PHE A 177 4.71 17.92 -14.23
CA PHE A 177 4.73 16.87 -13.23
C PHE A 177 3.79 17.19 -12.06
N ALA A 178 3.77 18.46 -11.64
CA ALA A 178 2.82 18.98 -10.67
C ALA A 178 1.35 18.79 -11.10
N ASP A 179 1.03 19.06 -12.37
CA ASP A 179 -0.33 18.92 -12.89
C ASP A 179 -0.80 17.44 -12.91
N LEU A 180 0.09 16.50 -13.22
CA LEU A 180 -0.18 15.06 -13.10
C LEU A 180 -0.38 14.64 -11.64
N PHE A 181 0.49 15.10 -10.73
CA PHE A 181 0.43 14.80 -9.30
C PHE A 181 -0.88 15.32 -8.68
N GLU A 182 -1.25 16.56 -8.98
CA GLU A 182 -2.50 17.18 -8.53
C GLU A 182 -3.72 16.46 -9.11
N THR A 183 -3.70 16.10 -10.40
CA THR A 183 -4.79 15.36 -11.06
C THR A 183 -4.99 13.99 -10.42
N MET A 184 -3.92 13.29 -10.09
CA MET A 184 -3.95 11.98 -9.43
C MET A 184 -4.60 12.07 -8.04
N PHE A 185 -4.13 12.97 -7.18
CA PHE A 185 -4.66 13.14 -5.82
C PHE A 185 -6.13 13.62 -5.83
N LYS A 186 -6.49 14.59 -6.68
CA LYS A 186 -7.88 15.06 -6.84
C LYS A 186 -8.81 13.96 -7.33
N SER A 187 -8.36 13.14 -8.29
CA SER A 187 -9.14 12.04 -8.82
C SER A 187 -9.31 10.91 -7.82
N TYR A 188 -8.29 10.61 -7.02
CA TYR A 188 -8.40 9.65 -5.94
C TYR A 188 -9.39 10.12 -4.85
N ASN A 189 -9.31 11.39 -4.42
CA ASN A 189 -10.27 11.95 -3.47
C ASN A 189 -11.72 11.82 -4.00
N GLY A 190 -11.94 12.21 -5.27
CA GLY A 190 -13.23 12.04 -5.93
C GLY A 190 -13.69 10.59 -6.01
N LEU A 191 -12.78 9.64 -6.30
CA LEU A 191 -13.09 8.20 -6.29
C LEU A 191 -13.54 7.71 -4.90
N SER A 192 -12.87 8.15 -3.83
CA SER A 192 -13.24 7.78 -2.45
C SER A 192 -14.57 8.38 -1.99
N GLU A 193 -14.99 9.51 -2.55
CA GLU A 193 -16.30 10.09 -2.29
C GLU A 193 -17.39 9.29 -3.02
N VAL A 194 -17.24 9.06 -4.33
CA VAL A 194 -18.30 8.43 -5.15
C VAL A 194 -18.36 6.90 -5.07
N SER A 195 -17.36 6.23 -4.46
CA SER A 195 -17.34 4.77 -4.30
C SER A 195 -18.53 4.25 -3.48
N ASN A 196 -19.04 5.07 -2.56
CA ASN A 196 -20.20 4.77 -1.71
C ASN A 196 -21.54 5.00 -2.42
N ASP A 197 -21.60 5.98 -3.32
CA ASP A 197 -22.82 6.45 -3.99
C ASP A 197 -23.24 5.61 -5.22
N LYS A 198 -22.47 4.57 -5.55
CA LYS A 198 -22.70 3.64 -6.69
C LYS A 198 -22.78 4.32 -8.07
N ASN A 199 -22.23 5.52 -8.23
CA ASN A 199 -22.17 6.21 -9.52
C ASN A 199 -21.06 5.60 -10.41
N SER A 200 -21.42 4.58 -11.20
CA SER A 200 -20.50 3.82 -12.07
C SER A 200 -19.65 4.71 -12.98
N ASP A 201 -20.24 5.76 -13.53
CA ASP A 201 -19.63 6.55 -14.59
C ASP A 201 -18.55 7.48 -14.02
N LYS A 202 -18.85 8.14 -12.88
CA LYS A 202 -17.86 8.91 -12.12
C LYS A 202 -16.75 8.02 -11.56
N VAL A 203 -17.08 6.84 -11.02
CA VAL A 203 -16.09 5.85 -10.57
C VAL A 203 -15.12 5.51 -11.71
N ASN A 204 -15.63 5.20 -12.90
CA ASN A 204 -14.83 4.84 -14.08
C ASN A 204 -14.08 6.03 -14.68
N GLU A 205 -14.56 7.27 -14.52
CA GLU A 205 -13.83 8.48 -14.88
C GLU A 205 -12.62 8.71 -13.97
N TYR A 206 -12.81 8.68 -12.64
CA TYR A 206 -11.73 8.90 -11.68
C TYR A 206 -10.66 7.82 -11.76
N LYS A 207 -11.05 6.54 -11.87
CA LYS A 207 -10.12 5.41 -12.09
C LYS A 207 -9.18 5.65 -13.27
N ARG A 208 -9.72 6.01 -14.43
CA ARG A 208 -8.94 6.31 -15.64
C ARG A 208 -7.98 7.47 -15.42
N LYS A 209 -8.41 8.55 -14.76
CA LYS A 209 -7.55 9.70 -14.43
C LYS A 209 -6.41 9.34 -13.48
N ILE A 210 -6.66 8.50 -12.46
CA ILE A 210 -5.63 8.03 -11.53
C ILE A 210 -4.60 7.17 -12.29
N ILE A 211 -5.05 6.17 -13.06
CA ILE A 211 -4.18 5.26 -13.80
C ILE A 211 -3.33 6.01 -14.84
N ASP A 212 -3.94 6.89 -15.65
CA ASP A 212 -3.24 7.68 -16.67
C ASP A 212 -2.22 8.66 -16.05
N SER A 213 -2.56 9.31 -14.94
CA SER A 213 -1.63 10.19 -14.22
C SER A 213 -0.49 9.40 -13.61
N ALA A 214 -0.78 8.25 -13.00
CA ALA A 214 0.21 7.38 -12.38
C ALA A 214 1.20 6.81 -13.40
N ASP A 215 0.72 6.29 -14.53
CA ASP A 215 1.60 5.76 -15.59
C ASP A 215 2.49 6.84 -16.19
N LYS A 216 1.99 8.07 -16.35
CA LYS A 216 2.80 9.22 -16.80
C LYS A 216 3.83 9.66 -15.76
N ILE A 217 3.49 9.66 -14.47
CA ILE A 217 4.43 9.96 -13.38
C ILE A 217 5.54 8.90 -13.33
N VAL A 218 5.18 7.61 -13.40
CA VAL A 218 6.15 6.50 -13.43
C VAL A 218 7.08 6.62 -14.64
N LEU A 219 6.55 6.86 -15.84
CA LEU A 219 7.35 7.06 -17.04
C LEU A 219 8.33 8.24 -16.92
N LEU A 220 7.91 9.35 -16.31
CA LEU A 220 8.75 10.53 -16.08
C LEU A 220 9.79 10.34 -14.96
N THR A 221 9.66 9.27 -14.16
CA THR A 221 10.55 8.96 -13.03
C THR A 221 11.26 7.60 -13.19
N ASP A 222 11.29 7.07 -14.41
CA ASP A 222 11.82 5.72 -14.66
C ASP A 222 13.36 5.66 -14.74
N ASP A 223 14.02 6.79 -14.99
CA ASP A 223 15.49 6.88 -14.96
C ASP A 223 16.03 6.84 -13.52
N PHE A 224 16.77 5.80 -13.18
CA PHE A 224 17.43 5.66 -11.87
C PHE A 224 18.36 6.85 -11.54
N LYS A 225 19.00 7.46 -12.55
CA LYS A 225 19.88 8.64 -12.38
C LYS A 225 19.11 9.91 -12.04
N LEU A 226 17.78 9.90 -12.17
CA LEU A 226 16.93 10.98 -11.69
C LEU A 226 16.96 11.04 -10.15
N PHE A 227 16.96 9.89 -9.46
CA PHE A 227 17.02 9.83 -7.99
C PHE A 227 18.36 10.30 -7.42
N GLU A 228 19.47 10.06 -8.12
CA GLU A 228 20.80 10.60 -7.78
C GLU A 228 20.86 12.14 -7.84
N ARG A 229 19.92 12.76 -8.58
CA ARG A 229 19.81 14.22 -8.78
C ARG A 229 18.66 14.83 -7.98
N ASP A 230 17.79 14.01 -7.40
CA ASP A 230 16.62 14.42 -6.62
C ASP A 230 17.01 14.86 -5.20
N ASN A 231 17.70 16.00 -5.11
CA ASN A 231 18.23 16.57 -3.86
C ASN A 231 17.15 16.80 -2.77
N ASN A 232 15.86 16.78 -3.13
CA ASN A 232 14.73 16.99 -2.24
C ASN A 232 13.80 15.74 -2.09
N GLY A 233 14.07 14.65 -2.81
CA GLY A 233 13.26 13.42 -2.78
C GLY A 233 11.86 13.52 -3.42
N MET A 234 11.58 14.55 -4.21
CA MET A 234 10.23 14.81 -4.75
C MET A 234 9.83 13.85 -5.88
N PHE A 235 10.75 13.50 -6.77
CA PHE A 235 10.50 12.54 -7.84
C PHE A 235 10.34 11.12 -7.26
N LEU A 236 11.17 10.77 -6.29
CA LEU A 236 11.05 9.51 -5.55
C LEU A 236 9.68 9.36 -4.89
N MET A 237 9.25 10.37 -4.12
CA MET A 237 7.94 10.38 -3.46
C MET A 237 6.78 10.33 -4.46
N SER A 238 6.90 11.02 -5.58
CA SER A 238 5.87 11.05 -6.61
C SER A 238 5.72 9.69 -7.32
N ARG A 239 6.84 9.00 -7.63
CA ARG A 239 6.82 7.63 -8.16
C ARG A 239 6.15 6.66 -7.18
N MET A 240 6.47 6.77 -5.89
CA MET A 240 5.87 5.94 -4.84
C MET A 240 4.35 6.13 -4.75
N PHE A 241 3.86 7.38 -4.70
CA PHE A 241 2.42 7.67 -4.67
C PHE A 241 1.72 7.18 -5.95
N ALA A 242 2.34 7.36 -7.12
CA ALA A 242 1.78 6.88 -8.39
C ALA A 242 1.62 5.35 -8.43
N LEU A 243 2.68 4.61 -8.09
CA LEU A 243 2.64 3.16 -8.04
C LEU A 243 1.58 2.66 -7.03
N TYR A 244 1.51 3.27 -5.84
CA TYR A 244 0.53 2.89 -4.82
C TYR A 244 -0.91 3.19 -5.25
N MET A 245 -1.22 4.42 -5.66
CA MET A 245 -2.59 4.79 -6.03
C MET A 245 -3.09 3.96 -7.22
N LYS A 246 -2.21 3.63 -8.17
CA LYS A 246 -2.54 2.69 -9.24
C LYS A 246 -2.87 1.29 -8.70
N LEU A 247 -2.05 0.74 -7.80
CA LEU A 247 -2.26 -0.57 -7.18
C LEU A 247 -3.61 -0.66 -6.46
N VAL A 248 -3.95 0.34 -5.64
CA VAL A 248 -5.26 0.42 -4.96
C VAL A 248 -6.40 0.49 -5.97
N THR A 249 -6.26 1.31 -7.01
CA THR A 249 -7.30 1.54 -8.03
C THR A 249 -7.63 0.25 -8.79
N VAL A 250 -6.62 -0.51 -9.24
CA VAL A 250 -6.85 -1.79 -9.95
C VAL A 250 -7.30 -2.91 -8.99
N GLY A 251 -6.85 -2.89 -7.73
CA GLY A 251 -7.33 -3.82 -6.69
C GLY A 251 -8.81 -3.63 -6.38
N PHE A 252 -9.30 -2.38 -6.36
CA PHE A 252 -10.71 -2.05 -6.20
C PHE A 252 -11.58 -2.52 -7.37
N ASP A 253 -11.05 -2.59 -8.59
CA ASP A 253 -11.72 -3.16 -9.77
C ASP A 253 -11.83 -4.69 -9.76
N LYS A 254 -11.04 -5.37 -8.90
CA LYS A 254 -10.82 -6.83 -8.95
C LYS A 254 -10.32 -7.32 -10.32
N ASP A 255 -9.57 -6.47 -11.02
CA ASP A 255 -8.83 -6.87 -12.22
C ASP A 255 -7.57 -7.61 -11.79
N MET A 256 -7.64 -8.94 -11.71
CA MET A 256 -6.51 -9.79 -11.28
C MET A 256 -5.27 -9.58 -12.17
N ALA A 257 -5.45 -9.42 -13.48
CA ALA A 257 -4.36 -9.28 -14.45
C ALA A 257 -3.76 -7.87 -14.48
N GLY A 258 -4.56 -6.84 -14.20
CA GLY A 258 -4.10 -5.47 -13.97
C GLY A 258 -3.41 -5.32 -12.61
N TYR A 259 -3.94 -5.98 -11.57
CA TYR A 259 -3.36 -6.00 -10.23
C TYR A 259 -2.00 -6.67 -10.21
N ASP A 260 -1.86 -7.87 -10.77
CA ASP A 260 -0.59 -8.60 -10.91
C ASP A 260 0.53 -7.70 -11.48
N LYS A 261 0.26 -7.08 -12.63
CA LYS A 261 1.20 -6.16 -13.30
C LYS A 261 1.54 -4.92 -12.46
N ALA A 262 0.59 -4.39 -11.68
CA ALA A 262 0.83 -3.26 -10.78
C ALA A 262 1.64 -3.69 -9.55
N ALA A 263 1.33 -4.85 -8.96
CA ALA A 263 2.01 -5.43 -7.81
C ALA A 263 3.47 -5.72 -8.13
N LYS A 264 3.76 -6.32 -9.31
CA LYS A 264 5.13 -6.56 -9.74
C LYS A 264 5.95 -5.27 -9.85
N LYS A 265 5.43 -4.25 -10.54
CA LYS A 265 6.11 -2.94 -10.65
C LYS A 265 6.31 -2.25 -9.30
N TYR A 266 5.38 -2.43 -8.37
CA TYR A 266 5.52 -1.90 -7.02
C TYR A 266 6.61 -2.62 -6.23
N ALA A 267 6.72 -3.95 -6.39
CA ALA A 267 7.76 -4.77 -5.76
C ALA A 267 9.15 -4.45 -6.33
N GLU A 268 9.31 -4.35 -7.65
CA GLU A 268 10.54 -3.92 -8.34
C GLU A 268 11.04 -2.56 -7.78
N PHE A 269 10.14 -1.57 -7.66
CA PHE A 269 10.46 -0.29 -7.05
C PHE A 269 10.80 -0.39 -5.56
N SER A 270 10.09 -1.24 -4.81
CA SER A 270 10.35 -1.43 -3.38
C SER A 270 11.71 -2.07 -3.12
N ASP A 271 12.12 -3.04 -3.94
CA ASP A 271 13.45 -3.66 -3.87
C ASP A 271 14.57 -2.69 -4.21
N MET A 272 14.42 -1.88 -5.27
CA MET A 272 15.37 -0.81 -5.64
C MET A 272 15.70 0.14 -4.47
N ILE A 273 14.71 0.45 -3.62
CA ILE A 273 14.87 1.31 -2.43
C ILE A 273 15.50 0.57 -1.24
N MET A 274 15.33 -0.75 -1.16
CA MET A 274 15.90 -1.59 -0.11
C MET A 274 17.35 -2.03 -0.42
N SER A 275 17.67 -2.25 -1.69
CA SER A 275 19.00 -2.65 -2.18
C SER A 275 20.00 -1.50 -2.16
N THR A 276 19.58 -0.24 -2.27
CA THR A 276 20.43 0.97 -2.11
C THR A 276 21.00 1.17 -0.69
N ARG A 277 20.85 0.19 0.22
CA ARG A 277 21.46 0.17 1.57
C ARG A 277 22.38 -1.04 1.82
N ARG A 278 22.61 -1.91 0.84
CA ARG A 278 23.50 -3.07 0.95
C ARG A 278 24.86 -2.77 0.32
#